data_AF-A0A956A9D2-F1
#
_entry.id   AF-A0A956A9D2-F1
#
_cell.length_a   1.000
_cell.length_b   1.000
_cell.length_c   1.000
_cell.angle_alpha   90.00
_cell.angle_beta   90.00
_cell.angle_gamma   90.00
#
_symmetry.space_group_name_H-M   'P 1'
#
loop_
_entity.id
_entity.type
_entity.pdbx_description
1 polymer ?
#
loop_
_entity_poly.entity_id
_entity_poly.type
_entity_poly.pdbx_seq_one_letter_code
_entity_poly.pdbx_strand_id
1 'polypeptide(L)'
;MQAGLTRRAPRRAASLLVCLTAALGAACSSSDDQSSATDSSTADTVVADVGVDTAEPADTASPDTAGGTLATGASCSNHAECRSGLCALGPDGKICVDLCPEGAICPDGSFCGELQGPKATVMACLPSDTTACAPCTTDDDCTPSGEPATCVSLGAGGSYCLLACDAGGGCPSGQVCHDDACAPTSGTCGCSVYAALVEASTACWVENGDGRCDGERVCASSGLSACSAGTPAAEVCNGADDDCDGETDEAPLCDDGDVCT
;
A
#
# COMPACT_ATOMS: atom_id res chain seq x y z
N MET A 1 -31.34 32.16 46.39
CA MET A 1 -32.35 31.46 45.58
C MET A 1 -31.62 30.37 44.81
N GLN A 2 -31.55 29.16 45.40
CA GLN A 2 -30.96 27.98 44.81
C GLN A 2 -32.10 27.05 44.39
N ALA A 3 -32.24 26.83 43.09
CA ALA A 3 -33.04 25.78 42.45
C ALA A 3 -32.15 25.26 41.31
N GLY A 4 -31.80 23.98 41.19
CA GLY A 4 -32.66 22.82 41.36
C GLY A 4 -32.98 22.30 39.95
N LEU A 5 -32.01 21.71 39.26
CA LEU A 5 -32.24 20.99 38.00
C LEU A 5 -31.53 19.64 38.03
N THR A 6 -32.39 18.63 37.96
CA THR A 6 -32.18 17.20 38.10
C THR A 6 -31.49 16.60 36.88
N ARG A 7 -30.41 15.84 37.11
CA ARG A 7 -29.80 14.95 36.11
C ARG A 7 -30.75 13.77 35.85
N ARG A 8 -31.24 13.62 34.61
CA ARG A 8 -31.91 12.39 34.14
C ARG A 8 -30.92 11.58 33.32
N ALA A 9 -30.59 10.39 33.80
CA ALA A 9 -29.80 9.38 33.08
C ALA A 9 -30.69 8.61 32.08
N PRO A 10 -30.19 8.23 30.90
CA PRO A 10 -30.90 7.32 30.01
C PRO A 10 -30.75 5.86 30.49
N ARG A 11 -31.89 5.17 30.62
CA ARG A 11 -31.99 3.75 30.95
C ARG A 11 -31.53 2.92 29.74
N ARG A 12 -30.45 2.16 29.89
CA ARG A 12 -30.05 1.12 28.94
C ARG A 12 -31.00 -0.07 29.10
N ALA A 13 -31.77 -0.37 28.05
CA ALA A 13 -32.51 -1.61 27.91
C ALA A 13 -31.55 -2.69 27.41
N ALA A 14 -31.19 -3.64 28.27
CA ALA A 14 -30.47 -4.85 27.90
C ALA A 14 -31.51 -5.94 27.62
N SER A 15 -31.73 -6.25 26.34
CA SER A 15 -32.50 -7.43 25.95
C SER A 15 -31.58 -8.64 25.94
N LEU A 16 -31.81 -9.53 26.91
CA LEU A 16 -31.41 -10.93 26.85
C LEU A 16 -32.11 -11.60 25.66
N LEU A 17 -31.35 -12.23 24.77
CA LEU A 17 -31.82 -13.38 24.01
C LEU A 17 -30.76 -14.48 24.08
N VAL A 18 -31.19 -15.61 24.61
CA VAL A 18 -30.45 -16.87 24.82
C VAL A 18 -30.95 -17.88 23.78
N CYS A 19 -30.10 -18.87 23.48
CA CYS A 19 -30.28 -20.07 22.64
C CYS A 19 -29.95 -19.86 21.15
N LEU A 20 -29.22 -20.74 20.45
CA LEU A 20 -29.20 -22.20 20.56
C LEU A 20 -27.89 -22.76 19.95
N THR A 21 -27.22 -23.66 20.68
CA THR A 21 -26.13 -24.51 20.18
C THR A 21 -26.68 -25.69 19.39
N ALA A 22 -26.16 -25.96 18.19
CA ALA A 22 -26.27 -27.26 17.54
C ALA A 22 -24.95 -27.60 16.84
N ALA A 23 -24.20 -28.53 17.44
CA ALA A 23 -23.13 -29.26 16.80
C ALA A 23 -23.74 -30.41 16.00
N LEU A 24 -23.29 -30.64 14.77
CA LEU A 24 -23.36 -31.93 14.09
C LEU A 24 -22.21 -32.02 13.08
N GLY A 25 -21.29 -32.95 13.33
CA GLY A 25 -20.26 -33.35 12.38
C GLY A 25 -20.65 -34.62 11.63
N ALA A 26 -20.00 -34.84 10.47
CA ALA A 26 -19.65 -36.10 9.81
C ALA A 26 -19.32 -35.74 8.34
N ALA A 27 -18.04 -35.75 7.93
CA ALA A 27 -17.24 -36.92 7.51
C ALA A 27 -17.30 -37.14 5.98
N CYS A 28 -16.13 -37.21 5.35
CA CYS A 28 -15.80 -38.18 4.30
C CYS A 28 -14.27 -38.19 4.10
N SER A 29 -13.63 -39.20 4.68
CA SER A 29 -12.29 -39.66 4.32
C SER A 29 -12.32 -40.26 2.92
N SER A 30 -11.24 -40.08 2.16
CA SER A 30 -10.87 -41.00 1.08
C SER A 30 -9.52 -41.62 1.45
N SER A 31 -9.55 -42.93 1.65
CA SER A 31 -8.40 -43.82 1.77
C SER A 31 -8.59 -44.89 0.69
N ASP A 32 -7.58 -45.10 -0.14
CA ASP A 32 -7.33 -46.33 -0.90
C ASP A 32 -5.81 -46.36 -1.14
N ASP A 33 -5.08 -47.13 -0.32
CA ASP A 33 -4.54 -48.48 -0.59
C ASP A 33 -3.33 -48.47 -1.56
N GLN A 34 -2.12 -48.51 -1.01
CA GLN A 34 -1.31 -49.73 -0.82
C GLN A 34 -0.92 -50.47 -2.11
N SER A 35 0.39 -50.45 -2.40
CA SER A 35 1.04 -51.65 -2.89
C SER A 35 2.42 -51.82 -2.25
N SER A 36 2.52 -52.90 -1.50
CA SER A 36 3.66 -53.41 -0.76
C SER A 36 4.68 -54.08 -1.67
N ALA A 37 5.97 -54.04 -1.32
CA ALA A 37 6.87 -55.20 -1.42
C ALA A 37 8.23 -54.96 -0.71
N THR A 38 8.37 -55.62 0.45
CA THR A 38 9.51 -56.45 0.89
C THR A 38 10.96 -55.92 0.83
N ASP A 39 11.44 -55.53 2.02
CA ASP A 39 12.49 -56.13 2.86
C ASP A 39 13.75 -56.85 2.29
N SER A 40 14.84 -56.61 3.03
CA SER A 40 15.95 -57.50 3.41
C SER A 40 17.33 -57.37 2.76
N SER A 41 18.24 -56.76 3.55
CA SER A 41 19.62 -57.20 3.89
C SER A 41 20.70 -57.18 2.79
N THR A 42 21.88 -56.59 2.98
CA THR A 42 22.95 -57.08 3.87
C THR A 42 24.17 -56.14 3.90
N ALA A 43 24.83 -56.18 5.06
CA ALA A 43 26.20 -55.80 5.47
C ALA A 43 27.25 -55.29 4.44
N ASP A 44 27.84 -54.14 4.80
CA ASP A 44 29.25 -53.91 5.18
C ASP A 44 30.37 -54.61 4.38
N THR A 45 31.25 -53.83 3.74
CA THR A 45 32.72 -54.03 3.77
C THR A 45 33.44 -52.74 3.35
N VAL A 46 34.34 -52.27 4.21
CA VAL A 46 35.37 -51.25 3.97
C VAL A 46 36.56 -51.78 3.14
N VAL A 47 37.11 -51.01 2.19
CA VAL A 47 38.55 -50.61 2.14
C VAL A 47 38.95 -49.78 0.89
N ALA A 48 39.69 -48.71 1.21
CA ALA A 48 40.91 -48.16 0.58
C ALA A 48 40.86 -47.33 -0.72
N ASP A 49 41.37 -46.11 -0.55
CA ASP A 49 41.86 -45.10 -1.49
C ASP A 49 42.57 -45.59 -2.76
N VAL A 50 42.23 -44.97 -3.88
CA VAL A 50 43.13 -44.70 -4.99
C VAL A 50 43.01 -43.22 -5.35
N GLY A 51 44.10 -42.49 -5.12
CA GLY A 51 44.22 -41.08 -5.46
C GLY A 51 44.08 -40.83 -6.95
N VAL A 52 43.36 -39.76 -7.29
CA VAL A 52 43.42 -39.13 -8.59
C VAL A 52 43.63 -37.63 -8.36
N ASP A 53 44.89 -37.22 -8.52
CA ASP A 53 45.26 -35.84 -8.81
C ASP A 53 44.63 -35.51 -10.17
N THR A 54 43.52 -34.79 -10.17
CA THR A 54 43.10 -34.02 -11.34
C THR A 54 43.07 -32.58 -10.91
N ALA A 55 44.03 -31.84 -11.49
CA ALA A 55 44.16 -30.41 -11.42
C ALA A 55 42.78 -29.71 -11.37
N GLU A 56 42.64 -28.85 -10.36
CA GLU A 56 41.74 -27.71 -10.35
C GLU A 56 41.70 -27.11 -11.78
N PRO A 57 40.57 -27.13 -12.50
CA PRO A 57 40.43 -26.13 -13.54
C PRO A 57 40.39 -24.80 -12.81
N ALA A 58 41.44 -24.01 -13.02
CA ALA A 58 41.50 -22.62 -12.60
C ALA A 58 40.14 -21.98 -12.84
N ASP A 59 39.56 -21.44 -11.77
CA ASP A 59 38.47 -20.47 -11.83
C ASP A 59 38.89 -19.39 -12.82
N THR A 60 38.50 -19.56 -14.08
CA THR A 60 38.36 -18.45 -15.00
C THR A 60 37.25 -17.62 -14.39
N ALA A 61 37.66 -16.59 -13.66
CA ALA A 61 36.84 -15.47 -13.26
C ALA A 61 35.82 -15.21 -14.37
N SER A 62 34.55 -15.50 -14.06
CA SER A 62 33.44 -14.92 -14.80
C SER A 62 33.71 -13.42 -14.85
N PRO A 63 33.69 -12.77 -16.02
CA PRO A 63 33.63 -11.34 -16.01
C PRO A 63 32.26 -10.98 -15.45
N ASP A 64 32.17 -10.80 -14.13
CA ASP A 64 31.11 -10.02 -13.47
C ASP A 64 31.30 -8.55 -13.87
N THR A 65 31.31 -8.30 -15.17
CA THR A 65 31.30 -6.98 -15.79
C THR A 65 29.96 -6.81 -16.47
N ALA A 66 28.92 -6.92 -15.65
CA ALA A 66 27.65 -6.24 -15.84
C ALA A 66 27.08 -5.86 -14.47
N GLY A 67 27.94 -5.49 -13.52
CA GLY A 67 27.50 -4.78 -12.33
C GLY A 67 27.12 -3.37 -12.77
N GLY A 68 25.87 -2.98 -12.52
CA GLY A 68 25.42 -1.63 -12.83
C GLY A 68 26.33 -0.56 -12.23
N THR A 69 26.49 0.55 -12.93
CA THR A 69 27.38 1.63 -12.48
C THR A 69 26.69 2.64 -11.58
N LEU A 70 25.35 2.66 -11.58
CA LEU A 70 24.56 3.60 -10.82
C LEU A 70 24.60 3.28 -9.32
N ALA A 71 24.87 4.31 -8.53
CA ALA A 71 24.84 4.24 -7.08
C ALA A 71 23.40 4.33 -6.55
N THR A 72 23.22 4.00 -5.28
CA THR A 72 21.98 4.17 -4.52
C THR A 72 21.43 5.59 -4.68
N GLY A 73 20.12 5.71 -4.92
CA GLY A 73 19.42 6.97 -5.19
C GLY A 73 19.50 7.48 -6.63
N ALA A 74 20.35 6.90 -7.49
CA ALA A 74 20.43 7.33 -8.89
C ALA A 74 19.24 6.81 -9.71
N SER A 75 18.74 7.64 -10.63
CA SER A 75 17.63 7.30 -11.52
C SER A 75 17.98 6.12 -12.43
N CYS A 76 17.12 5.12 -12.51
CA CYS A 76 17.36 3.90 -13.27
C CYS A 76 16.15 3.51 -14.13
N SER A 77 16.39 2.86 -15.27
CA SER A 77 15.32 2.32 -16.12
C SER A 77 15.08 0.84 -15.86
N ASN A 78 16.14 0.10 -15.51
CA ASN A 78 16.11 -1.34 -15.25
C ASN A 78 17.12 -1.75 -14.17
N HIS A 79 16.96 -2.97 -13.67
CA HIS A 79 17.74 -3.56 -12.58
C HIS A 79 19.25 -3.62 -12.84
N ALA A 80 19.67 -3.85 -14.08
CA ALA A 80 21.08 -4.04 -14.44
C ALA A 80 21.89 -2.74 -14.42
N GLU A 81 21.24 -1.57 -14.39
CA GLU A 81 21.91 -0.28 -14.32
C GLU A 81 22.42 0.02 -12.89
N CYS A 82 21.82 -0.61 -11.88
CA CYS A 82 22.13 -0.40 -10.47
C CYS A 82 23.27 -1.29 -9.99
N ARG A 83 24.18 -0.74 -9.18
CA ARG A 83 25.26 -1.52 -8.55
C ARG A 83 24.71 -2.63 -7.65
N SER A 84 23.60 -2.35 -6.98
CA SER A 84 22.84 -3.33 -6.19
C SER A 84 22.09 -4.36 -7.03
N GLY A 85 21.99 -4.16 -8.34
CA GLY A 85 21.13 -4.94 -9.22
C GLY A 85 19.63 -4.67 -9.01
N LEU A 86 19.25 -3.65 -8.23
CA LEU A 86 17.87 -3.37 -7.87
C LEU A 86 17.44 -1.94 -8.21
N CYS A 87 16.49 -1.83 -9.15
CA CYS A 87 15.88 -0.59 -9.58
C CYS A 87 14.43 -0.56 -9.08
N ALA A 88 14.17 0.20 -8.02
CA ALA A 88 12.86 0.32 -7.40
C ALA A 88 12.18 1.63 -7.83
N LEU A 89 10.86 1.74 -7.69
CA LEU A 89 10.19 3.03 -7.79
C LEU A 89 10.67 3.93 -6.64
N GLY A 90 10.69 5.24 -6.83
CA GLY A 90 11.01 6.28 -5.86
C GLY A 90 10.04 7.47 -6.04
N PRO A 91 10.07 8.49 -5.17
CA PRO A 91 9.11 9.59 -5.18
C PRO A 91 9.11 10.38 -6.49
N ASP A 92 10.28 10.55 -7.12
CA ASP A 92 10.47 11.27 -8.39
C ASP A 92 10.68 10.33 -9.59
N GLY A 93 10.37 9.04 -9.43
CA GLY A 93 10.61 8.01 -10.45
C GLY A 93 11.55 6.90 -9.98
N LYS A 94 11.91 5.99 -10.87
CA LYS A 94 12.69 4.80 -10.52
C LYS A 94 14.12 5.14 -10.12
N ILE A 95 14.59 4.60 -9.00
CA ILE A 95 15.93 4.80 -8.44
C ILE A 95 16.57 3.48 -8.02
N CYS A 96 17.90 3.46 -8.03
CA CYS A 96 18.66 2.33 -7.50
C CYS A 96 18.57 2.29 -5.98
N VAL A 97 18.26 1.13 -5.42
CA VAL A 97 18.18 0.91 -3.96
C VAL A 97 19.12 -0.21 -3.55
N ASP A 98 19.71 -0.11 -2.36
CA ASP A 98 20.60 -1.15 -1.84
C ASP A 98 19.81 -2.29 -1.22
N LEU A 99 20.38 -3.49 -1.24
CA LEU A 99 19.83 -4.64 -0.52
C LEU A 99 20.26 -4.56 0.95
N CYS A 100 19.35 -4.89 1.86
CA CYS A 100 19.62 -4.92 3.30
C CYS A 100 19.31 -6.31 3.88
N PRO A 101 20.24 -7.28 3.79
CA PRO A 101 20.06 -8.55 4.49
C PRO A 101 19.98 -8.32 6.01
N GLU A 102 19.46 -9.29 6.76
CA GLU A 102 19.22 -9.17 8.19
C GLU A 102 20.42 -8.57 8.95
N GLY A 103 20.18 -7.44 9.63
CA GLY A 103 21.20 -6.71 10.40
C GLY A 103 22.04 -5.70 9.61
N ALA A 104 21.79 -5.52 8.31
CA ALA A 104 22.38 -4.43 7.54
C ALA A 104 21.80 -3.07 7.95
N ILE A 105 22.68 -2.08 8.10
CA ILE A 105 22.30 -0.69 8.39
C ILE A 105 22.15 0.02 7.05
N CYS A 106 20.96 0.52 6.77
CA CYS A 106 20.70 1.34 5.61
C CYS A 106 21.30 2.75 5.78
N PRO A 107 21.67 3.43 4.68
CA PRO A 107 22.12 4.82 4.73
C PRO A 107 21.11 5.74 5.43
N ASP A 108 21.57 6.86 5.99
CA ASP A 108 20.70 7.84 6.65
C ASP A 108 19.52 8.23 5.75
N GLY A 109 18.32 8.28 6.33
CA GLY A 109 17.08 8.55 5.58
C GLY A 109 16.52 7.34 4.83
N SER A 110 16.92 6.12 5.20
CA SER A 110 16.32 4.88 4.69
C SER A 110 16.21 3.82 5.77
N PHE A 111 15.18 2.97 5.68
CA PHE A 111 14.99 1.80 6.54
C PHE A 111 14.99 0.53 5.70
N CYS A 112 15.25 -0.60 6.35
CA CYS A 112 15.22 -1.90 5.68
C CYS A 112 13.78 -2.43 5.61
N GLY A 113 13.24 -2.55 4.39
CA GLY A 113 11.86 -3.00 4.14
C GLY A 113 11.77 -4.14 3.12
N GLU A 114 10.67 -4.87 3.17
CA GLU A 114 10.37 -5.99 2.26
C GLU A 114 9.79 -5.48 0.92
N LEU A 115 10.38 -5.92 -0.18
CA LEU A 115 9.82 -5.77 -1.52
C LEU A 115 9.39 -7.13 -2.07
N GLN A 116 8.11 -7.27 -2.38
CA GLN A 116 7.53 -8.50 -2.94
C GLN A 116 7.68 -8.51 -4.47
N GLY A 117 8.59 -9.33 -4.99
CA GLY A 117 8.73 -9.58 -6.42
C GLY A 117 7.95 -10.82 -6.88
N PRO A 118 7.71 -10.97 -8.19
CA PRO A 118 6.96 -12.12 -8.75
C PRO A 118 7.66 -13.48 -8.56
N LYS A 119 8.97 -13.48 -8.21
CA LYS A 119 9.78 -14.69 -8.06
C LYS A 119 10.46 -14.82 -6.70
N ALA A 120 10.53 -13.74 -5.91
CA ALA A 120 11.18 -13.71 -4.61
C ALA A 120 10.80 -12.42 -3.85
N THR A 121 10.82 -12.49 -2.52
CA THR A 121 10.82 -11.33 -1.64
C THR A 121 12.27 -10.93 -1.36
N VAL A 122 12.58 -9.65 -1.45
CA VAL A 122 13.93 -9.11 -1.16
C VAL A 122 13.84 -7.98 -0.14
N MET A 123 14.81 -7.93 0.78
CA MET A 123 14.96 -6.82 1.72
C MET A 123 15.79 -5.72 1.06
N ALA A 124 15.26 -4.50 1.00
CA ALA A 124 15.94 -3.36 0.41
C ALA A 124 15.86 -2.12 1.30
N CYS A 125 16.85 -1.25 1.18
CA CYS A 125 16.85 0.05 1.83
C CYS A 125 15.85 0.96 1.10
N LEU A 126 14.69 1.10 1.72
CA LEU A 126 13.62 1.98 1.25
C LEU A 126 13.77 3.35 1.91
N PRO A 127 13.58 4.45 1.17
CA PRO A 127 13.61 5.79 1.74
C PRO A 127 12.66 5.90 2.95
N SER A 128 13.07 6.52 4.06
CA SER A 128 12.26 6.60 5.29
C SER A 128 11.09 7.59 5.20
N ASP A 129 11.06 8.40 4.15
CA ASP A 129 9.95 9.21 3.70
C ASP A 129 8.81 8.38 3.06
N THR A 130 8.80 7.05 3.18
CA THR A 130 7.81 6.16 2.53
C THR A 130 6.36 6.44 2.90
N THR A 131 6.08 6.94 4.11
CA THR A 131 4.73 7.38 4.48
C THR A 131 4.51 8.84 4.18
N ALA A 132 5.55 9.66 4.05
CA ALA A 132 5.37 11.06 3.69
C ALA A 132 4.74 11.15 2.29
N CYS A 133 3.64 11.89 2.18
CA CYS A 133 2.84 12.00 0.97
C CYS A 133 2.19 10.69 0.48
N ALA A 134 2.16 9.60 1.28
CA ALA A 134 1.36 8.43 0.94
C ALA A 134 -0.14 8.76 1.05
N PRO A 135 -1.00 8.33 0.10
CA PRO A 135 -2.45 8.42 0.25
C PRO A 135 -2.90 7.70 1.53
N CYS A 136 -3.90 8.27 2.19
CA CYS A 136 -4.46 7.70 3.41
C CYS A 136 -5.95 7.94 3.48
N THR A 137 -6.59 7.13 4.31
CA THR A 137 -8.00 7.27 4.70
C THR A 137 -8.14 7.64 6.18
N THR A 138 -7.19 7.18 7.01
CA THR A 138 -7.15 7.41 8.46
C THR A 138 -5.71 7.65 8.94
N ASP A 139 -5.56 8.21 10.15
CA ASP A 139 -4.23 8.42 10.75
C ASP A 139 -3.46 7.11 10.97
N ASP A 140 -4.16 5.98 11.17
CA ASP A 140 -3.52 4.68 11.37
C ASP A 140 -2.71 4.25 10.12
N ASP A 141 -3.15 4.66 8.93
CA ASP A 141 -2.44 4.42 7.65
C ASP A 141 -1.07 5.10 7.61
N CYS A 142 -0.86 6.13 8.43
CA CYS A 142 0.35 6.97 8.46
C CYS A 142 1.39 6.54 9.50
N THR A 143 1.07 5.55 10.34
CA THR A 143 1.94 5.10 11.44
C THR A 143 2.81 3.85 11.22
N PRO A 144 2.91 3.18 10.04
CA PRO A 144 3.67 1.93 9.93
C PRO A 144 5.17 2.08 10.19
N SER A 145 5.70 3.30 10.08
CA SER A 145 7.12 3.64 10.28
C SER A 145 7.44 4.27 11.65
N GLY A 146 6.44 4.52 12.50
CA GLY A 146 6.63 5.13 13.82
C GLY A 146 7.00 6.61 13.82
N GLU A 147 7.00 7.26 12.65
CA GLU A 147 7.14 8.71 12.49
C GLU A 147 5.80 9.41 12.78
N PRO A 148 5.79 10.63 13.35
CA PRO A 148 4.57 11.37 13.63
C PRO A 148 3.98 11.98 12.35
N ALA A 149 3.32 11.15 11.54
CA ALA A 149 2.55 11.58 10.38
C ALA A 149 1.05 11.46 10.66
N THR A 150 0.28 12.42 10.14
CA THR A 150 -1.18 12.49 10.27
C THR A 150 -1.81 12.49 8.88
N CYS A 151 -3.00 11.91 8.75
CA CYS A 151 -3.73 11.88 7.50
C CYS A 151 -4.46 13.21 7.29
N VAL A 152 -3.93 14.04 6.39
CA VAL A 152 -4.41 15.41 6.17
C VAL A 152 -4.95 15.58 4.76
N SER A 153 -6.12 16.18 4.64
CA SER A 153 -6.74 16.50 3.35
C SER A 153 -6.04 17.68 2.66
N LEU A 154 -5.63 17.48 1.41
CA LEU A 154 -5.09 18.54 0.53
C LEU A 154 -6.14 19.03 -0.48
N GLY A 155 -7.42 18.92 -0.14
CA GLY A 155 -8.55 19.31 -1.00
C GLY A 155 -8.95 18.20 -1.99
N ALA A 156 -9.40 18.59 -3.19
CA ALA A 156 -9.99 17.67 -4.17
C ALA A 156 -9.06 16.53 -4.63
N GLY A 157 -7.75 16.72 -4.45
CA GLY A 157 -6.74 15.71 -4.75
C GLY A 157 -6.67 14.57 -3.73
N GLY A 158 -7.34 14.69 -2.58
CA GLY A 158 -7.44 13.68 -1.53
C GLY A 158 -6.60 13.98 -0.28
N SER A 159 -6.51 12.97 0.59
CA SER A 159 -5.79 13.00 1.86
C SER A 159 -4.50 12.21 1.81
N TYR A 160 -3.48 12.75 2.49
CA TYR A 160 -2.13 12.21 2.48
C TYR A 160 -1.50 12.26 3.87
N CYS A 161 -0.60 11.33 4.12
CA CYS A 161 0.19 11.28 5.34
C CYS A 161 1.25 12.39 5.31
N LEU A 162 1.08 13.39 6.15
CA LEU A 162 1.96 14.55 6.23
C LEU A 162 2.64 14.61 7.60
N LEU A 163 3.91 15.01 7.60
CA LEU A 163 4.67 15.23 8.82
C LEU A 163 4.12 16.47 9.54
N ALA A 164 3.94 16.37 10.85
CA ALA A 164 3.58 17.53 11.66
C ALA A 164 4.69 18.60 11.65
N CYS A 165 4.31 19.86 11.57
CA CYS A 165 5.21 21.01 11.70
C CYS A 165 4.63 22.03 12.67
N ASP A 166 5.52 22.66 13.43
CA ASP A 166 5.19 23.82 14.27
C ASP A 166 5.84 25.08 13.70
N ALA A 167 5.47 26.26 14.20
CA ALA A 167 6.07 27.55 13.82
C ALA A 167 7.62 27.63 13.99
N GLY A 168 8.24 26.67 14.69
CA GLY A 168 9.69 26.53 14.84
C GLY A 168 10.32 25.30 14.17
N GLY A 169 9.52 24.42 13.56
CA GLY A 169 9.97 23.23 12.85
C GLY A 169 10.01 23.48 11.35
N GLY A 170 11.20 23.36 10.74
CA GLY A 170 11.34 23.50 9.29
C GLY A 170 10.86 22.24 8.60
N CYS A 171 9.84 22.35 7.75
CA CYS A 171 9.52 21.29 6.81
C CYS A 171 10.75 20.94 5.94
N PRO A 172 10.90 19.67 5.54
CA PRO A 172 11.89 19.27 4.56
C PRO A 172 11.84 20.15 3.29
N SER A 173 12.97 20.20 2.58
CA SER A 173 13.08 21.00 1.35
C SER A 173 11.98 20.64 0.35
N GLY A 174 11.27 21.63 -0.19
CA GLY A 174 10.18 21.43 -1.16
C GLY A 174 8.77 21.35 -0.53
N GLN A 175 8.69 21.35 0.81
CA GLN A 175 7.43 21.39 1.55
C GLN A 175 7.25 22.72 2.28
N VAL A 176 6.00 23.11 2.48
CA VAL A 176 5.58 24.29 3.24
C VAL A 176 4.65 23.86 4.35
N CYS A 177 4.82 24.44 5.54
CA CYS A 177 3.93 24.16 6.65
C CYS A 177 2.56 24.80 6.37
N HIS A 178 1.53 23.98 6.28
CA HIS A 178 0.14 24.35 6.07
C HIS A 178 -0.71 23.68 7.15
N ASP A 179 -1.33 24.47 8.02
CA ASP A 179 -2.17 23.99 9.13
C ASP A 179 -1.51 22.87 9.97
N ASP A 180 -0.27 23.15 10.42
CA ASP A 180 0.56 22.27 11.22
C ASP A 180 1.00 20.96 10.54
N ALA A 181 0.87 20.88 9.21
CA ALA A 181 1.33 19.75 8.40
C ALA A 181 2.24 20.21 7.24
N CYS A 182 3.31 19.46 6.98
CA CYS A 182 4.20 19.75 5.86
C CYS A 182 3.59 19.28 4.54
N ALA A 183 2.96 20.20 3.82
CA ALA A 183 2.39 19.94 2.50
C ALA A 183 3.41 20.25 1.39
N PRO A 184 3.43 19.48 0.28
CA PRO A 184 4.29 19.79 -0.86
C PRO A 184 3.85 21.10 -1.53
N THR A 185 4.81 21.88 -2.01
CA THR A 185 4.54 23.18 -2.69
C THR A 185 3.69 23.02 -3.97
N SER A 186 3.65 21.83 -4.55
CA SER A 186 2.80 21.47 -5.69
C SER A 186 1.30 21.45 -5.33
N GLY A 187 0.94 21.35 -4.04
CA GLY A 187 -0.44 21.12 -3.59
C GLY A 187 -0.95 19.69 -3.83
N THR A 188 -0.13 18.83 -4.44
CA THR A 188 -0.45 17.42 -4.68
C THR A 188 0.70 16.54 -4.28
N CYS A 189 0.41 15.50 -3.51
CA CYS A 189 1.36 14.43 -3.20
C CYS A 189 1.42 13.41 -4.35
N GLY A 190 2.61 12.85 -4.58
CA GLY A 190 2.84 11.73 -5.49
C GLY A 190 2.73 10.38 -4.76
N CYS A 191 2.88 9.28 -5.48
CA CYS A 191 2.97 7.96 -4.86
C CYS A 191 4.40 7.68 -4.41
N SER A 192 4.56 7.41 -3.12
CA SER A 192 5.77 6.75 -2.61
C SER A 192 5.82 5.28 -3.06
N VAL A 193 6.99 4.67 -2.91
CA VAL A 193 7.22 3.23 -3.19
C VAL A 193 6.30 2.35 -2.37
N TYR A 194 6.20 2.68 -1.08
CA TYR A 194 5.37 1.95 -0.14
C TYR A 194 3.89 2.11 -0.50
N ALA A 195 3.44 3.34 -0.79
CA ALA A 195 2.07 3.60 -1.23
C ALA A 195 1.70 2.79 -2.48
N ALA A 196 2.61 2.68 -3.45
CA ALA A 196 2.38 1.85 -4.64
C ALA A 196 2.42 0.34 -4.37
N LEU A 197 3.20 -0.11 -3.38
CA LEU A 197 3.29 -1.52 -2.99
C LEU A 197 2.04 -1.99 -2.24
N VAL A 198 1.50 -1.14 -1.38
CA VAL A 198 0.31 -1.47 -0.56
C VAL A 198 -1.00 -1.02 -1.21
N GLU A 199 -0.95 -0.55 -2.46
CA GLU A 199 -2.09 0.01 -3.19
C GLU A 199 -2.85 1.06 -2.38
N ALA A 200 -2.10 1.93 -1.67
CA ALA A 200 -2.67 2.97 -0.82
C ALA A 200 -3.63 3.84 -1.64
N SER A 201 -4.80 4.11 -1.05
CA SER A 201 -5.85 4.87 -1.71
C SER A 201 -6.25 6.10 -0.90
N THR A 202 -6.88 7.04 -1.59
CA THR A 202 -7.50 8.20 -0.96
C THR A 202 -8.75 8.62 -1.69
N ALA A 203 -9.70 9.17 -0.94
CA ALA A 203 -10.90 9.77 -1.52
C ALA A 203 -10.52 11.00 -2.36
N CYS A 204 -11.26 11.25 -3.42
CA CYS A 204 -11.15 12.44 -4.25
C CYS A 204 -12.53 12.87 -4.68
N TRP A 205 -12.65 14.06 -5.27
CA TRP A 205 -13.90 14.51 -5.83
C TRP A 205 -13.70 15.44 -7.02
N VAL A 206 -14.74 15.53 -7.84
CA VAL A 206 -14.88 16.52 -8.91
C VAL A 206 -16.13 17.34 -8.61
N GLU A 207 -16.00 18.67 -8.67
CA GLU A 207 -17.07 19.62 -8.38
C GLU A 207 -17.18 20.65 -9.51
N ASN A 208 -18.41 20.94 -9.92
CA ASN A 208 -18.73 22.00 -10.88
C ASN A 208 -20.02 22.73 -10.44
N GLY A 209 -20.69 23.42 -11.37
CA GLY A 209 -21.94 24.13 -11.07
C GLY A 209 -23.16 23.22 -10.91
N ASP A 210 -23.06 21.98 -11.35
CA ASP A 210 -24.16 20.99 -11.32
C ASP A 210 -24.11 20.23 -9.99
N GLY A 211 -22.94 19.78 -9.55
CA GLY A 211 -22.81 19.14 -8.23
C GLY A 211 -21.39 18.73 -7.85
N ARG A 212 -21.26 17.71 -6.99
CA ARG A 212 -19.98 17.18 -6.50
C ARG A 212 -20.01 15.65 -6.44
N CYS A 213 -19.28 15.01 -7.33
CA CYS A 213 -19.13 13.57 -7.36
C CYS A 213 -17.88 13.14 -6.59
N ASP A 214 -18.04 12.17 -5.68
CA ASP A 214 -16.93 11.52 -4.98
C ASP A 214 -16.34 10.36 -5.80
N GLY A 215 -15.08 10.05 -5.53
CA GLY A 215 -14.36 8.95 -6.14
C GLY A 215 -13.14 8.58 -5.32
N GLU A 216 -12.27 7.77 -5.92
CA GLU A 216 -11.05 7.27 -5.30
C GLU A 216 -9.85 7.45 -6.25
N ARG A 217 -8.68 7.63 -5.64
CA ARG A 217 -7.38 7.52 -6.30
C ARG A 217 -6.58 6.42 -5.63
N VAL A 218 -5.89 5.62 -6.43
CA VAL A 218 -5.09 4.50 -5.95
C VAL A 218 -3.66 4.67 -6.44
N CYS A 219 -2.71 4.41 -5.55
CA CYS A 219 -1.31 4.32 -5.93
C CYS A 219 -1.02 2.98 -6.60
N ALA A 220 -0.45 3.04 -7.79
CA ALA A 220 0.05 1.87 -8.51
C ALA A 220 1.51 2.10 -8.92
N SER A 221 2.13 1.08 -9.51
CA SER A 221 3.49 1.17 -10.06
C SER A 221 3.68 2.28 -11.13
N SER A 222 2.59 2.76 -11.73
CA SER A 222 2.56 3.89 -12.67
C SER A 222 2.39 5.26 -12.00
N GLY A 223 2.30 5.31 -10.67
CA GLY A 223 1.98 6.51 -9.89
C GLY A 223 0.52 6.56 -9.45
N LEU A 224 0.08 7.74 -9.02
CA LEU A 224 -1.27 7.96 -8.47
C LEU A 224 -2.27 8.05 -9.61
N SER A 225 -3.34 7.25 -9.55
CA SER A 225 -4.38 7.28 -10.58
C SER A 225 -5.05 8.66 -10.70
N ALA A 226 -5.74 8.88 -11.82
CA ALA A 226 -6.74 9.94 -11.89
C ALA A 226 -7.85 9.67 -10.86
N CYS A 227 -8.57 10.72 -10.47
CA CYS A 227 -9.77 10.56 -9.66
C CYS A 227 -10.81 9.76 -10.45
N SER A 228 -11.39 8.73 -9.83
CA SER A 228 -12.44 7.92 -10.45
C SER A 228 -13.82 8.59 -10.45
N ALA A 229 -13.96 9.76 -9.79
CA ALA A 229 -15.21 10.51 -9.76
C ALA A 229 -15.64 10.94 -11.18
N GLY A 230 -16.94 10.80 -11.46
CA GLY A 230 -17.56 11.38 -12.65
C GLY A 230 -17.48 12.90 -12.63
N THR A 231 -17.59 13.54 -13.81
CA THR A 231 -17.86 14.98 -13.85
C THR A 231 -19.36 15.16 -13.62
N PRO A 232 -19.79 15.87 -12.57
CA PRO A 232 -21.20 16.12 -12.34
C PRO A 232 -21.81 16.83 -13.55
N ALA A 233 -23.03 16.49 -13.90
CA ALA A 233 -23.77 17.06 -15.01
C ALA A 233 -25.24 17.19 -14.61
N ALA A 234 -25.97 18.12 -15.22
CA ALA A 234 -27.41 18.22 -14.96
C ALA A 234 -28.12 16.90 -15.28
N GLU A 235 -29.02 16.49 -14.40
CA GLU A 235 -29.82 15.28 -14.52
C GLU A 235 -30.42 15.10 -15.91
N VAL A 236 -30.29 13.89 -16.43
CA VAL A 236 -31.09 13.38 -17.54
C VAL A 236 -31.69 12.05 -17.14
N CYS A 237 -32.90 11.78 -17.61
CA CYS A 237 -33.69 10.60 -17.21
C CYS A 237 -33.08 9.31 -17.77
N ASN A 238 -31.99 8.86 -17.16
CA ASN A 238 -31.13 7.77 -17.60
C ASN A 238 -30.99 6.69 -16.50
N GLY A 239 -31.57 6.90 -15.32
CA GLY A 239 -31.49 5.98 -14.19
C GLY A 239 -30.22 6.13 -13.35
N ALA A 240 -29.48 7.23 -13.50
CA ALA A 240 -28.27 7.55 -12.76
C ALA A 240 -28.36 8.96 -12.18
N ASP A 241 -27.72 9.12 -11.03
CA ASP A 241 -27.45 10.40 -10.36
C ASP A 241 -26.28 11.08 -11.11
N ASP A 242 -26.61 11.96 -12.06
CA ASP A 242 -25.64 12.62 -12.93
C ASP A 242 -24.96 13.80 -12.22
N ASP A 243 -25.62 14.46 -11.27
CA ASP A 243 -25.07 15.58 -10.50
C ASP A 243 -24.48 15.18 -9.13
N CYS A 244 -24.68 13.92 -8.73
CA CYS A 244 -24.19 13.32 -7.49
C CYS A 244 -24.77 13.95 -6.22
N ASP A 245 -26.00 14.46 -6.25
CA ASP A 245 -26.67 15.04 -5.08
C ASP A 245 -27.31 13.99 -4.14
N GLY A 246 -27.36 12.73 -4.58
CA GLY A 246 -27.88 11.58 -3.84
C GLY A 246 -29.32 11.20 -4.16
N GLU A 247 -30.02 11.97 -5.00
CA GLU A 247 -31.26 11.59 -5.63
C GLU A 247 -30.97 11.04 -7.05
N THR A 248 -31.98 10.63 -7.81
CA THR A 248 -31.76 10.07 -9.16
C THR A 248 -32.89 10.54 -10.04
N ASP A 249 -32.54 11.07 -11.22
CA ASP A 249 -33.47 11.57 -12.22
C ASP A 249 -34.43 12.65 -11.65
N GLU A 250 -33.95 13.54 -10.77
CA GLU A 250 -34.81 14.55 -10.15
C GLU A 250 -35.23 15.68 -11.11
N ALA A 251 -36.46 16.14 -10.90
CA ALA A 251 -37.23 16.91 -11.85
C ALA A 251 -36.72 18.36 -11.99
N PRO A 252 -36.85 19.01 -13.19
CA PRO A 252 -38.08 19.04 -13.97
C PRO A 252 -38.05 18.30 -15.32
N LEU A 253 -36.92 17.66 -15.68
CA LEU A 253 -36.77 17.03 -17.01
C LEU A 253 -37.36 15.61 -17.09
N CYS A 254 -37.66 14.99 -15.93
CA CYS A 254 -38.16 13.61 -15.83
C CYS A 254 -39.65 13.49 -15.52
N ASP A 255 -40.40 14.58 -15.59
CA ASP A 255 -41.87 14.52 -15.66
C ASP A 255 -42.29 14.28 -17.12
N ASP A 256 -42.12 13.05 -17.60
CA ASP A 256 -42.70 12.58 -18.87
C ASP A 256 -44.19 12.23 -18.74
N GLY A 257 -44.76 12.37 -17.54
CA GLY A 257 -46.15 12.11 -17.23
C GLY A 257 -46.46 10.65 -16.92
N ASP A 258 -45.46 9.77 -16.80
CA ASP A 258 -45.63 8.39 -16.37
C ASP A 258 -45.12 8.21 -14.93
N VAL A 259 -46.02 7.73 -14.06
CA VAL A 259 -45.83 7.70 -12.59
C VAL A 259 -44.78 6.70 -12.09
N CYS A 260 -44.05 6.06 -13.00
CA CYS A 260 -43.16 4.91 -12.73
C CYS A 260 -41.91 4.87 -13.64
N THR A 261 -41.52 5.98 -14.26
CA THR A 261 -40.27 6.10 -15.04
C THR A 261 -39.47 7.29 -14.57
#